data_AF-A0A1I5M0Q1-F1
#
_entry.id   AF-A0A1I5M0Q1-F1
#
_cell.length_a   1.000
_cell.length_b   1.000
_cell.length_c   1.000
_cell.angle_alpha   90.00
_cell.angle_beta   90.00
_cell.angle_gamma   90.00
#
_symmetry.space_group_name_H-M   'P 1'
#
loop_
_entity.id
_entity.type
_entity.pdbx_description
1 polymer ?
#
loop_
_entity_poly.entity_id
_entity_poly.type
_entity_poly.pdbx_seq_one_letter_code
_entity_poly.pdbx_strand_id
1 'polypeptide(L)'
;MTETMQALYDYVLENRFSAFLTGQEYRTVCHLADKHLNALEQELSKPQKERLEKLCDVWCEQQILEQEALFQAVWQAIRELA
;
A
#
# COMPACT_ATOMS: atom_id res chain seq x y z
N MET A 1 9.76 11.73 9.16
CA MET A 1 10.70 10.66 9.57
C MET A 1 12.10 11.23 9.75
N THR A 2 12.93 10.61 10.62
CA THR A 2 14.37 10.90 10.66
C THR A 2 15.09 10.21 9.49
N GLU A 3 16.29 10.65 9.13
CA GLU A 3 17.05 10.05 8.02
C GLU A 3 17.34 8.56 8.24
N THR A 4 17.73 8.17 9.46
CA THR A 4 17.92 6.75 9.82
C THR A 4 16.64 5.94 9.66
N MET A 5 15.50 6.55 9.98
CA MET A 5 14.20 5.89 9.88
C MET A 5 13.73 5.73 8.44
N GLN A 6 13.99 6.72 7.59
CA GLN A 6 13.77 6.62 6.15
C GLN A 6 14.60 5.48 5.55
N ALA A 7 15.89 5.44 5.86
CA ALA A 7 16.78 4.38 5.36
C ALA A 7 16.33 2.97 5.79
N LEU A 8 15.80 2.81 7.01
CA LEU A 8 15.25 1.54 7.48
C LEU A 8 13.93 1.19 6.80
N TYR A 9 13.05 2.17 6.59
CA TYR A 9 11.79 1.98 5.87
C TYR A 9 12.05 1.51 4.43
N ASP A 10 12.91 2.21 3.70
CA ASP A 10 13.27 1.89 2.32
C ASP A 10 13.92 0.50 2.24
N TYR A 11 14.86 0.18 3.14
CA TYR A 11 15.49 -1.13 3.20
C TYR A 11 14.48 -2.26 3.42
N VAL A 12 13.53 -2.10 4.35
CA VAL A 12 12.48 -3.09 4.62
C VAL A 12 11.57 -3.25 3.41
N LEU A 13 11.16 -2.15 2.78
CA LEU A 13 10.30 -2.15 1.60
C LEU A 13 10.93 -2.93 0.44
N GLU A 14 12.21 -2.68 0.17
CA GLU A 14 12.95 -3.32 -0.93
C GLU A 14 13.31 -4.80 -0.67
N ASN A 15 13.64 -5.15 0.58
CA ASN A 15 14.30 -6.44 0.87
C ASN A 15 13.44 -7.45 1.65
N ARG A 16 12.39 -7.00 2.32
CA ARG A 16 11.65 -7.83 3.30
C ARG A 16 10.14 -7.79 3.09
N PHE A 17 9.59 -6.64 2.73
CA PHE A 17 8.15 -6.41 2.68
C PHE A 17 7.43 -7.36 1.72
N SER A 18 7.96 -7.52 0.50
CA SER A 18 7.39 -8.43 -0.50
C SER A 18 7.32 -9.88 -0.04
N ALA A 19 8.26 -10.34 0.80
CA ALA A 19 8.25 -11.69 1.35
C ALA A 19 7.04 -11.93 2.27
N PHE A 20 6.55 -10.89 2.96
CA PHE A 20 5.36 -10.96 3.79
C PHE A 20 4.05 -10.95 2.98
N LEU A 21 4.10 -10.52 1.72
CA LEU A 21 2.95 -10.49 0.79
C LEU A 21 2.85 -11.76 -0.07
N THR A 22 3.19 -12.92 0.50
CA THR A 22 3.18 -14.21 -0.22
C THR A 22 2.06 -15.15 0.25
N GLY A 23 1.21 -14.69 1.17
CA GLY A 23 0.10 -15.48 1.71
C GLY A 23 -1.00 -15.76 0.68
N GLN A 24 -1.75 -16.85 0.91
CA GLN A 24 -2.92 -17.19 0.08
C GLN A 24 -4.01 -16.11 0.16
N GLU A 25 -4.17 -15.49 1.32
CA GLU A 25 -5.11 -14.38 1.54
C GLU A 25 -4.77 -13.19 0.65
N TYR A 26 -3.51 -12.76 0.64
CA TYR A 26 -3.04 -11.67 -0.22
C TYR A 26 -3.29 -11.98 -1.70
N ARG A 27 -2.92 -13.17 -2.18
CA ARG A 27 -3.19 -13.58 -3.56
C ARG A 27 -4.68 -13.57 -3.91
N THR A 28 -5.53 -14.00 -2.98
CA THR A 28 -6.98 -14.02 -3.17
C THR A 28 -7.52 -12.60 -3.32
N VAL A 29 -7.07 -11.67 -2.48
CA VAL A 29 -7.45 -10.26 -2.57
C VAL A 29 -6.96 -9.64 -3.89
N CYS A 30 -5.71 -9.89 -4.30
CA CYS A 30 -5.21 -9.43 -5.60
C CYS A 30 -6.08 -9.94 -6.76
N HIS A 31 -6.41 -11.22 -6.76
CA HIS A 31 -7.25 -11.81 -7.80
C HIS A 31 -8.65 -11.17 -7.86
N LEU A 32 -9.25 -10.89 -6.70
CA LEU A 32 -10.54 -10.21 -6.63
C LEU A 32 -10.44 -8.77 -7.13
N ALA A 33 -9.39 -8.05 -6.76
CA ALA A 33 -9.13 -6.69 -7.23
C ALA A 33 -9.01 -6.67 -8.77
N ASP A 34 -8.22 -7.58 -9.36
CA ASP A 34 -8.07 -7.70 -10.81
C ASP A 34 -9.41 -7.99 -11.50
N LYS A 35 -10.20 -8.91 -10.93
CA LYS A 35 -11.53 -9.24 -11.46
C LYS A 35 -12.45 -8.02 -11.49
N HIS A 36 -12.47 -7.22 -10.42
CA HIS A 36 -13.30 -6.03 -10.34
C HIS A 36 -12.79 -4.90 -11.24
N LEU A 37 -11.47 -4.73 -11.34
CA LEU A 37 -10.87 -3.74 -12.25
C LEU A 37 -11.25 -4.05 -13.71
N ASN A 38 -11.11 -5.30 -14.14
CA ASN A 38 -11.49 -5.73 -15.49
C ASN A 38 -12.98 -5.48 -15.79
N ALA A 39 -13.87 -5.68 -14.81
CA ALA A 39 -15.29 -5.37 -14.98
C ALA A 39 -15.52 -3.87 -15.14
N LEU A 40 -14.90 -3.05 -14.28
CA LEU A 40 -15.00 -1.58 -14.35
C LEU A 40 -14.44 -1.02 -15.67
N GLU A 41 -13.40 -1.63 -16.22
CA GLU A 41 -12.87 -1.25 -17.53
C GLU A 41 -13.89 -1.45 -18.67
N GLN A 42 -14.80 -2.42 -18.55
CA GLN A 42 -15.82 -2.67 -19.57
C GLN A 42 -17.08 -1.81 -19.37
N GLU A 43 -17.41 -1.48 -18.12
CA GLU A 43 -18.66 -0.80 -17.77
C GLU A 43 -18.55 0.74 -17.76
N LEU A 44 -17.37 1.28 -17.46
CA LEU A 44 -17.19 2.72 -17.31
C LEU A 44 -16.92 3.44 -18.63
N SER A 45 -17.52 4.61 -18.79
CA SER A 45 -17.16 5.56 -19.83
C SER A 45 -15.77 6.18 -19.57
N LYS A 46 -15.13 6.72 -20.61
CA LYS A 46 -13.79 7.35 -20.49
C LYS A 46 -13.69 8.39 -19.37
N PRO A 47 -14.63 9.36 -19.21
CA PRO A 47 -14.55 10.34 -18.12
C PRO A 47 -14.71 9.71 -16.72
N GLN A 48 -15.45 8.60 -16.61
CA GLN A 48 -15.59 7.87 -15.35
C GLN A 48 -14.30 7.11 -15.00
N LYS A 49 -13.63 6.52 -16.00
CA LYS A 49 -12.31 5.90 -15.81
C LYS A 49 -11.27 6.91 -15.33
N GLU A 50 -11.17 8.06 -15.98
CA GLU A 50 -10.24 9.13 -15.56
C GLU A 50 -10.51 9.62 -14.12
N ARG A 51 -11.77 9.62 -13.69
CA ARG A 51 -12.12 9.97 -12.30
C ARG A 51 -11.77 8.86 -11.32
N LEU A 52 -11.98 7.61 -11.70
CA LEU A 52 -11.62 6.44 -10.90
C LEU A 52 -10.11 6.36 -10.71
N GLU A 53 -9.33 6.55 -11.78
CA GLU A 53 -7.86 6.60 -11.73
C GLU A 53 -7.38 7.63 -10.70
N LYS A 54 -7.87 8.88 -10.79
CA LYS A 54 -7.51 9.93 -9.82
C LYS A 54 -7.89 9.58 -8.38
N LEU A 55 -9.01 8.88 -8.18
CA LEU A 55 -9.40 8.45 -6.84
C LEU A 55 -8.46 7.35 -6.32
N CYS A 56 -8.09 6.39 -7.17
CA CYS A 56 -7.11 5.36 -6.84
C CYS A 56 -5.74 5.96 -6.53
N ASP A 57 -5.30 6.98 -7.26
CA ASP A 57 -4.04 7.68 -6.98
C ASP A 57 -4.07 8.31 -5.58
N VAL A 58 -5.15 9.03 -5.24
CA VAL A 58 -5.33 9.65 -3.91
C VAL A 58 -5.37 8.59 -2.80
N TRP A 59 -6.06 7.46 -3.02
CA TRP A 59 -6.08 6.37 -2.03
C TRP A 59 -4.73 5.69 -1.88
N CYS A 60 -3.96 5.54 -2.96
CA CYS A 60 -2.61 5.02 -2.91
C CYS A 60 -1.70 5.92 -2.08
N GLU A 61 -1.73 7.23 -2.34
CA GLU A 61 -0.99 8.23 -1.56
C GLU A 61 -1.40 8.20 -0.07
N GLN A 62 -2.70 8.14 0.21
CA GLN A 62 -3.20 8.03 1.58
C GLN A 62 -2.67 6.76 2.27
N GLN A 63 -2.73 5.61 1.60
CA GLN A 63 -2.27 4.34 2.16
C GLN A 63 -0.76 4.35 2.43
N ILE A 64 0.04 4.98 1.57
CA ILE A 64 1.48 5.15 1.79
C ILE A 64 1.73 5.95 3.07
N LEU A 65 1.05 7.08 3.24
CA LEU A 65 1.17 7.92 4.45
C LEU A 65 0.75 7.17 5.72
N GLU A 66 -0.31 6.37 5.65
CA GLU A 66 -0.77 5.53 6.76
C GLU A 66 0.24 4.43 7.12
N GLN A 67 0.87 3.79 6.12
CA GLN A 67 1.93 2.80 6.34
C GLN A 67 3.18 3.43 6.98
N GLU A 68 3.59 4.60 6.50
CA GLU A 68 4.69 5.36 7.10
C GLU A 68 4.39 5.74 8.56
N ALA A 69 3.15 6.17 8.84
CA ALA A 69 2.72 6.49 10.20
C ALA A 69 2.71 5.26 11.12
N LEU A 70 2.26 4.10 10.62
CA LEU A 70 2.28 2.84 11.37
C LEU A 70 3.71 2.40 11.66
N PHE A 71 4.61 2.47 10.67
CA PHE A 71 6.03 2.16 10.87
C PHE A 71 6.66 3.07 11.93
N GLN A 72 6.31 4.37 11.92
CA GLN A 72 6.67 5.33 12.95
C GLN A 72 6.18 4.96 14.34
N ALA A 73 4.91 4.62 14.47
CA ALA A 73 4.31 4.21 15.73
C ALA A 73 4.97 2.94 16.30
N VAL A 74 5.23 1.93 15.46
CA VAL A 74 5.86 0.67 15.89
C VAL A 74 7.31 0.92 16.34
N TRP A 75 8.09 1.71 15.59
CA TRP A 75 9.46 2.04 15.98
C TRP A 75 9.53 2.79 17.31
N GLN A 76 8.65 3.78 17.51
CA GLN A 76 8.53 4.52 18.76
C GLN A 76 8.20 3.56 19.92
N ALA A 77 7.21 2.70 19.76
CA ALA A 77 6.81 1.72 20.76
C ALA A 77 7.96 0.76 21.14
N ILE A 78 8.74 0.29 20.15
CA ILE A 78 9.92 -0.55 20.41
C ILE A 78 10.96 0.20 21.26
N ARG A 79 11.19 1.49 20.97
CA ARG A 79 12.15 2.31 21.72
C ARG A 79 11.70 2.63 23.15
N GLU A 80 10.40 2.65 23.41
CA GLU A 80 9.84 2.86 24.76
C GLU A 80 9.91 1.58 25.61
N LEU A 81 9.98 0.40 24.98
CA LEU A 81 10.05 -0.90 25.63
C LEU A 81 11.49 -1.40 25.89
N ALA A 82 12.50 -0.75 25.31
CA ALA A 82 13.92 -1.08 25.42
C ALA A 82 14.63 -0.24 26.49
#